data_AF-A0A939DE71-F1
#
_entry.id   AF-A0A939DE71-F1
#
_cell.length_a   1.000
_cell.length_b   1.000
_cell.length_c   1.000
_cell.angle_alpha   90.00
_cell.angle_beta   90.00
_cell.angle_gamma   90.00
#
_symmetry.space_group_name_H-M   'P 1'
#
loop_
_entity.id
_entity.type
_entity.pdbx_description
1 polymer ?
#
loop_
_entity_poly.entity_id
_entity_poly.type
_entity_poly.pdbx_seq_one_letter_code
_entity_poly.pdbx_strand_id
1 'polypeptide(L)'
;MPHPATGLALRALVAWLAIAALAIVNGLLREAILIPSLGDAPGLALSGILLCCIILALSYLLLPWLGARRPVQWLLIGISWLLLTLTFETAVGLLQGKSLAVILENYDFKDGNIWPVVLLVTAAAPWWAARLRGWG
;
A
#
# COMPACT_ATOMS: atom_id res chain seq x y z
N MET A 1 -6.74 -20.52 -23.15
CA MET A 1 -6.22 -19.13 -23.06
C MET A 1 -6.81 -18.49 -21.82
N PRO A 2 -6.03 -17.92 -20.89
CA PRO A 2 -6.61 -17.24 -19.73
C PRO A 2 -7.49 -16.07 -20.21
N HIS A 3 -8.64 -15.87 -19.56
CA HIS A 3 -9.48 -14.70 -19.85
C HIS A 3 -8.66 -13.41 -19.64
N PRO A 4 -8.88 -12.35 -20.44
CA PRO A 4 -8.13 -11.09 -20.31
C PRO A 4 -8.21 -10.48 -18.89
N ALA A 5 -9.29 -10.77 -18.16
CA ALA A 5 -9.45 -10.38 -16.75
C ALA A 5 -8.51 -11.14 -15.80
N THR A 6 -8.25 -12.43 -16.03
CA THR A 6 -7.34 -13.26 -15.23
C THR A 6 -5.90 -12.77 -15.34
N GLY A 7 -5.49 -12.34 -16.54
CA GLY A 7 -4.16 -11.76 -16.76
C GLY A 7 -3.95 -10.45 -16.00
N LEU A 8 -4.97 -9.58 -15.98
CA LEU A 8 -4.92 -8.32 -15.23
C LEU A 8 -4.84 -8.57 -13.72
N ALA A 9 -5.65 -9.47 -13.18
CA ALA A 9 -5.68 -9.80 -11.76
C ALA A 9 -4.32 -10.34 -11.27
N LEU A 10 -3.68 -11.23 -12.04
CA LEU A 10 -2.37 -11.76 -11.70
C LEU A 10 -1.29 -10.67 -11.67
N ARG A 11 -1.29 -9.77 -12.66
CA ARG A 11 -0.34 -8.64 -12.69
C ARG A 11 -0.57 -7.68 -11.53
N ALA A 12 -1.83 -7.40 -11.19
CA ALA A 12 -2.17 -6.59 -10.03
C ALA A 12 -1.69 -7.25 -8.73
N LEU A 13 -1.82 -8.56 -8.58
CA LEU A 13 -1.28 -9.30 -7.43
C LEU A 13 0.25 -9.22 -7.37
N VAL A 14 0.95 -9.41 -8.50
CA VAL A 14 2.41 -9.29 -8.56
C VAL A 14 2.87 -7.89 -8.17
N ALA A 15 2.20 -6.85 -8.66
CA ALA A 15 2.49 -5.48 -8.26
C ALA A 15 2.25 -5.25 -6.76
N TRP A 16 1.18 -5.81 -6.21
CA TRP A 16 0.91 -5.75 -4.77
C TRP A 16 1.99 -6.46 -3.94
N LEU A 17 2.47 -7.63 -4.37
CA LEU A 17 3.58 -8.33 -3.70
C LEU A 17 4.85 -7.48 -3.65
N ALA A 18 5.15 -6.75 -4.74
CA ALA A 18 6.27 -5.81 -4.75
C ALA A 18 6.06 -4.64 -3.76
N ILE A 19 4.84 -4.09 -3.71
CA ILE A 19 4.48 -3.05 -2.73
C ILE A 19 4.62 -3.59 -1.30
N ALA A 20 4.11 -4.79 -1.01
CA ALA A 20 4.18 -5.41 0.30
C ALA A 20 5.64 -5.66 0.75
N ALA A 21 6.50 -6.13 -0.17
CA ALA A 21 7.93 -6.30 0.12
C ALA A 21 8.60 -4.97 0.48
N LEU A 22 8.34 -3.89 -0.28
CA LEU A 22 8.87 -2.57 0.03
C LEU A 22 8.28 -1.98 1.31
N ALA A 23 7.01 -2.25 1.63
CA ALA A 23 6.39 -1.84 2.88
C ALA A 23 7.08 -2.49 4.09
N ILE A 24 7.46 -3.78 3.99
CA ILE A 24 8.25 -4.47 5.02
C ILE A 24 9.62 -3.81 5.16
N VAL A 25 10.34 -3.57 4.05
CA VAL A 25 11.65 -2.89 4.10
C VAL A 25 11.54 -1.50 4.71
N ASN A 26 10.50 -0.74 4.36
CA ASN A 26 10.21 0.56 4.96
C ASN A 26 9.92 0.46 6.47
N GLY A 27 9.16 -0.56 6.89
CA GLY A 27 8.94 -0.85 8.31
C GLY A 27 10.24 -1.15 9.04
N LEU A 28 11.12 -1.98 8.46
CA LEU A 28 12.45 -2.26 9.03
C LEU A 28 13.30 -1.00 9.13
N LEU A 29 13.33 -0.16 8.08
CA LEU A 29 14.02 1.13 8.08
C LEU A 29 13.48 2.05 9.18
N ARG A 30 12.16 2.08 9.36
CA ARG A 30 11.49 2.88 10.39
C ARG A 30 11.98 2.49 11.78
N GLU A 31 11.91 1.20 12.12
CA GLU A 31 12.28 0.72 13.45
C GLU A 31 13.79 0.79 13.70
N ALA A 32 14.61 0.51 12.68
CA ALA A 32 16.06 0.44 12.85
C ALA A 32 16.76 1.80 12.82
N ILE A 33 16.20 2.78 12.10
CA ILE A 33 16.89 4.05 11.83
C ILE A 33 16.02 5.26 12.18
N LEU A 34 14.80 5.35 11.63
CA LEU A 34 14.02 6.59 11.74
C LEU A 34 13.56 6.87 13.17
N ILE A 35 12.95 5.88 13.84
CA ILE A 35 12.49 6.02 15.22
C ILE A 35 13.68 6.28 16.17
N PRO A 36 14.77 5.48 16.14
CA PRO A 36 15.95 5.75 16.99
C PRO A 36 16.58 7.12 16.78
N SER A 37 16.53 7.68 15.56
CA SER A 37 17.19 8.94 15.23
C SER A 37 16.31 10.18 15.45
N LEU A 38 15.00 10.05 15.26
CA LEU A 38 14.07 11.19 15.24
C LEU A 38 13.06 11.16 16.40
N GLY A 39 12.88 10.02 17.06
CA GLY A 39 11.79 9.74 17.99
C GLY A 39 10.55 9.17 17.30
N ASP A 40 9.61 8.67 18.10
CA ASP A 40 8.47 7.87 17.65
C ASP A 40 7.59 8.59 16.61
N ALA A 41 7.02 9.73 16.99
CA ALA A 41 6.06 10.46 16.15
C ALA A 41 6.64 10.93 14.79
N PRO A 42 7.78 11.64 14.73
CA PRO A 42 8.36 12.03 13.44
C PRO A 42 8.89 10.83 12.66
N GLY A 43 9.39 9.78 13.32
CA GLY A 43 9.82 8.55 12.67
C GLY A 43 8.67 7.81 11.98
N LEU A 44 7.53 7.68 12.66
CA LEU A 44 6.29 7.10 12.11
C LEU A 44 5.76 7.91 10.93
N ALA A 45 5.67 9.24 11.08
CA ALA A 45 5.15 10.13 10.04
C ALA A 45 6.04 10.09 8.79
N LEU A 46 7.37 10.19 8.95
CA LEU A 46 8.31 10.18 7.83
C LEU A 46 8.29 8.84 7.09
N SER A 47 8.26 7.72 7.83
CA SER A 47 8.09 6.38 7.25
C SER A 47 6.80 6.26 6.45
N GLY A 48 5.68 6.77 6.99
CA GLY A 48 4.40 6.74 6.28
C GLY A 48 4.43 7.55 4.98
N ILE A 49 5.05 8.74 5.01
CA ILE A 49 5.23 9.60 3.82
C ILE A 49 6.11 8.88 2.78
N LEU A 50 7.22 8.29 3.21
CA LEU A 50 8.12 7.53 2.34
C LEU A 50 7.37 6.39 1.64
N LEU A 51 6.58 5.63 2.40
CA LEU A 51 5.79 4.53 1.87
C LEU A 51 4.73 5.00 0.88
N CYS A 52 4.03 6.11 1.16
CA CYS A 52 3.11 6.73 0.20
C CYS A 52 3.81 7.08 -1.11
N CYS A 53 4.99 7.70 -1.05
CA CYS A 53 5.77 8.04 -2.25
C CYS A 53 6.18 6.79 -3.04
N ILE A 54 6.62 5.73 -2.36
CA ILE A 54 6.98 4.45 -2.98
C ILE A 54 5.78 3.84 -3.70
N ILE A 55 4.61 3.79 -3.05
CA ILE A 55 3.39 3.22 -3.62
C ILE A 55 2.96 4.00 -4.87
N LEU A 56 2.98 5.33 -4.81
CA LEU A 56 2.65 6.19 -5.94
C LEU A 56 3.63 6.00 -7.11
N ALA A 57 4.93 5.96 -6.82
CA ALA A 57 5.96 5.76 -7.84
C ALA A 57 5.82 4.38 -8.51
N LEU A 58 5.69 3.31 -7.72
CA LEU A 58 5.48 1.96 -8.25
C LEU A 58 4.19 1.87 -9.07
N SER A 59 3.08 2.40 -8.55
CA SER A 59 1.82 2.41 -9.27
C SER A 59 1.97 3.14 -10.61
N TYR A 60 2.60 4.32 -10.61
CA TYR A 60 2.87 5.07 -11.83
C TYR A 60 3.70 4.26 -12.83
N LEU A 61 4.81 3.65 -12.40
CA LEU A 61 5.71 2.90 -13.26
C LEU A 61 5.08 1.62 -13.80
N LEU A 62 4.33 0.90 -12.97
CA LEU A 62 3.74 -0.41 -13.30
C LEU A 62 2.42 -0.30 -14.06
N LEU A 63 1.71 0.84 -14.01
CA LEU A 63 0.39 1.00 -14.62
C LEU A 63 0.31 0.60 -16.12
N PRO A 64 1.29 0.93 -16.99
CA PRO A 64 1.29 0.44 -18.38
C PRO A 64 1.42 -1.07 -18.51
N TRP A 65 2.19 -1.70 -17.62
CA TRP A 65 2.37 -3.14 -17.61
C TRP A 65 1.12 -3.87 -17.09
N LEU A 66 0.39 -3.27 -16.14
CA LEU A 66 -0.91 -3.79 -15.69
C LEU A 66 -1.89 -3.95 -16.86
N GLY A 67 -1.84 -3.03 -17.84
CA GLY A 67 -2.68 -3.10 -19.04
C GLY A 67 -4.13 -2.69 -18.79
N ALA A 68 -4.40 -2.01 -17.68
CA ALA A 68 -5.71 -1.45 -17.35
C ALA A 68 -5.99 -0.20 -18.21
N ARG A 69 -7.11 -0.19 -18.93
CA ARG A 69 -7.48 0.83 -19.92
C ARG A 69 -8.76 1.60 -19.58
N ARG A 70 -9.48 1.18 -18.54
CA ARG A 70 -10.75 1.81 -18.15
C ARG A 70 -10.66 2.34 -16.72
N PRO A 71 -11.30 3.48 -16.39
CA PRO A 71 -11.33 4.03 -15.04
C PRO A 71 -11.75 3.03 -13.97
N VAL A 72 -12.76 2.21 -14.27
CA VAL A 72 -13.24 1.16 -13.36
C VAL A 72 -12.16 0.12 -13.04
N GLN A 73 -11.26 -0.18 -13.98
CA GLN A 73 -10.18 -1.15 -13.74
C GLN A 73 -9.13 -0.58 -12.78
N TRP A 74 -8.77 0.69 -12.89
CA TRP A 74 -7.83 1.33 -11.95
C TRP A 74 -8.40 1.36 -10.53
N LEU A 75 -9.70 1.68 -10.40
CA LEU A 75 -10.37 1.66 -9.11
C LEU A 75 -10.40 0.25 -8.50
N LEU A 76 -10.77 -0.77 -9.29
CA LEU A 76 -10.79 -2.15 -8.81
C LEU A 76 -9.41 -2.67 -8.40
N ILE A 77 -8.34 -2.29 -9.13
CA ILE A 77 -6.96 -2.62 -8.75
C ILE A 77 -6.62 -1.99 -7.39
N GLY A 78 -6.89 -0.70 -7.22
CA GLY A 78 -6.63 -0.01 -5.96
C GLY A 78 -7.38 -0.59 -4.77
N ILE A 79 -8.68 -0.86 -4.94
CA ILE A 79 -9.50 -1.54 -3.92
C ILE A 79 -8.95 -2.93 -3.62
N SER A 80 -8.55 -3.70 -4.64
CA SER A 80 -7.97 -5.03 -4.42
C SER A 80 -6.68 -4.98 -3.61
N TRP A 81 -5.80 -4.01 -3.89
CA TRP A 81 -4.58 -3.80 -3.12
C TRP A 81 -4.87 -3.43 -1.67
N LEU A 82 -5.83 -2.53 -1.44
CA LEU A 82 -6.28 -2.18 -0.10
C LEU A 82 -6.76 -3.43 0.67
N LEU A 83 -7.67 -4.21 0.09
CA LEU A 83 -8.21 -5.41 0.73
C LEU A 83 -7.14 -6.46 1.02
N LEU A 84 -6.19 -6.65 0.09
CA LEU A 84 -5.05 -7.54 0.30
C LEU A 84 -4.16 -7.03 1.45
N THR A 85 -3.89 -5.73 1.52
CA THR A 85 -3.10 -5.14 2.62
C THR A 85 -3.78 -5.31 3.97
N LEU A 86 -5.08 -5.00 4.07
CA LEU A 86 -5.87 -5.19 5.30
C LEU A 86 -5.90 -6.66 5.75
N THR A 87 -6.08 -7.57 4.80
CA THR A 87 -6.09 -9.02 5.08
C THR A 87 -4.71 -9.49 5.53
N PHE A 88 -3.65 -9.04 4.86
CA PHE A 88 -2.28 -9.40 5.16
C PHE A 88 -1.86 -8.91 6.55
N GLU A 89 -2.08 -7.63 6.86
CA GLU A 89 -1.70 -7.08 8.17
C GLU A 89 -2.48 -7.74 9.31
N THR A 90 -3.78 -8.01 9.09
CA THR A 90 -4.62 -8.69 10.08
C THR A 90 -4.14 -10.12 10.30
N ALA A 91 -3.87 -10.86 9.23
CA ALA A 91 -3.35 -12.24 9.32
C ALA A 91 -1.99 -12.27 10.05
N VAL A 92 -1.07 -11.38 9.70
CA VAL A 92 0.25 -11.28 10.37
C VAL A 92 0.08 -10.90 11.84
N GLY A 93 -0.78 -9.93 12.17
CA GLY A 93 -1.03 -9.51 13.55
C GLY A 93 -1.60 -10.64 14.40
N LEU A 94 -2.58 -11.39 13.87
CA LEU A 94 -3.15 -12.55 14.56
C LEU A 94 -2.13 -13.67 14.75
N LEU A 95 -1.28 -13.94 13.74
CA LEU A 95 -0.18 -14.91 13.85
C LEU A 95 0.88 -14.49 14.88
N GLN A 96 1.05 -13.19 15.12
CA GLN A 96 1.89 -12.64 16.19
C GLN A 96 1.21 -12.68 17.58
N GLY A 97 -0.01 -13.22 17.68
CA GLY A 97 -0.77 -13.28 18.93
C GLY A 97 -1.44 -11.97 19.35
N LYS A 98 -1.48 -10.96 18.47
CA LYS A 98 -2.18 -9.69 18.74
C LYS A 98 -3.70 -9.90 18.65
N SER A 99 -4.44 -9.24 19.53
CA SER A 99 -5.90 -9.19 19.41
C SER A 99 -6.33 -8.24 18.28
N LEU A 100 -7.55 -8.42 17.76
CA LEU A 100 -8.11 -7.49 16.77
C LEU A 100 -8.17 -6.06 17.29
N ALA A 101 -8.42 -5.86 18.59
CA ALA A 101 -8.42 -4.53 19.20
C ALA A 101 -7.07 -3.83 19.04
N VAL A 102 -5.97 -4.53 19.31
CA VAL A 102 -4.60 -4.00 19.14
C VAL A 102 -4.28 -3.73 17.67
N ILE A 103 -4.75 -4.56 16.74
CA ILE A 103 -4.55 -4.31 15.30
C ILE A 103 -5.32 -3.05 14.87
N LEU A 104 -6.52 -2.84 15.42
CA LEU A 104 -7.36 -1.68 15.13
C LEU A 104 -6.79 -0.36 15.69
N GLU A 105 -5.90 -0.41 16.69
CA GLU A 105 -5.18 0.79 17.17
C GLU A 105 -4.31 1.42 16.09
N ASN A 106 -3.85 0.64 15.09
CA ASN A 106 -3.09 1.19 13.96
C ASN A 106 -3.90 2.19 13.10
N TYR A 107 -5.22 2.23 13.25
CA TYR A 107 -6.09 3.13 12.49
C TYR A 107 -6.38 4.44 13.23
N ASP A 108 -5.94 4.57 14.48
CA ASP A 108 -5.97 5.83 15.20
C ASP A 108 -4.86 6.75 14.68
N PHE A 109 -5.22 7.99 14.35
CA PHE A 109 -4.29 9.06 13.96
C PHE A 109 -3.55 9.65 15.18
N LYS A 110 -3.02 8.78 16.04
CA LYS A 110 -2.32 9.17 17.27
C LYS A 110 -0.81 9.08 17.07
N ASP A 111 -0.09 9.92 17.80
CA ASP A 111 1.38 9.85 17.95
C ASP A 111 2.15 9.79 16.62
N GLY A 112 1.69 10.50 15.60
CA GLY A 112 2.33 10.57 14.28
C GLY A 112 2.07 9.37 13.36
N ASN A 113 1.24 8.41 13.78
CA ASN A 113 0.83 7.30 12.93
C ASN A 113 -0.15 7.78 11.84
N ILE A 114 0.31 7.75 10.60
CA ILE A 114 -0.49 8.11 9.40
C ILE A 114 -0.87 6.88 8.57
N TRP A 115 -0.89 5.69 9.18
CA TRP A 115 -1.22 4.44 8.48
C TRP A 115 -2.54 4.48 7.68
N PRO A 116 -3.66 5.07 8.19
CA PRO A 116 -4.87 5.22 7.38
C PRO A 116 -4.64 6.01 6.08
N VAL A 117 -3.75 7.00 6.09
CA VAL A 117 -3.38 7.76 4.88
C VAL A 117 -2.67 6.86 3.89
N VAL A 118 -1.76 6.00 4.35
CA VAL A 118 -1.06 5.02 3.49
C VAL A 118 -2.07 4.08 2.80
N LEU A 119 -3.09 3.62 3.54
CA LEU A 119 -4.16 2.78 3.00
C LEU A 119 -4.99 3.51 1.94
N LEU A 120 -5.36 4.77 2.20
CA LEU A 120 -6.05 5.62 1.23
C LEU A 120 -5.20 5.84 -0.03
N VAL A 121 -3.91 6.13 0.13
CA VAL A 121 -2.96 6.27 -0.98
C VAL A 121 -2.85 4.97 -1.77
N THR A 122 -2.79 3.82 -1.10
CA THR A 122 -2.78 2.50 -1.74
C THR A 122 -3.99 2.30 -2.64
N ALA A 123 -5.19 2.65 -2.15
CA ALA A 123 -6.42 2.53 -2.92
C ALA A 123 -6.48 3.53 -4.09
N ALA A 124 -6.01 4.77 -3.89
CA ALA A 124 -6.07 5.82 -4.90
C ALA A 124 -4.92 5.76 -5.94
N ALA A 125 -3.82 5.06 -5.63
CA ALA A 125 -2.58 5.13 -6.41
C ALA A 125 -2.74 4.74 -7.88
N PRO A 126 -3.47 3.69 -8.28
CA PRO A 126 -3.65 3.36 -9.71
C PRO A 126 -4.44 4.44 -10.45
N TRP A 127 -5.42 5.05 -9.79
CA TRP A 127 -6.23 6.12 -10.37
C TRP A 127 -5.43 7.41 -10.56
N TRP A 128 -4.68 7.84 -9.53
CA TRP A 128 -3.78 8.99 -9.66
C TRP A 128 -2.68 8.75 -10.69
N ALA A 129 -2.08 7.55 -10.72
CA ALA A 129 -1.12 7.19 -11.75
C ALA A 129 -1.69 7.34 -13.17
N ALA A 130 -2.94 6.91 -13.39
CA ALA A 130 -3.60 7.06 -14.68
C ALA A 130 -3.82 8.52 -15.06
N ARG A 131 -4.25 9.34 -14.09
CA ARG A 131 -4.49 10.77 -14.29
C ARG A 131 -3.19 11.52 -14.62
N LEU A 132 -2.11 11.24 -13.89
CA LEU A 132 -0.78 11.80 -14.14
C LEU A 132 -0.18 11.39 -15.50
N ARG A 133 -0.60 10.25 -16.05
CA ARG A 133 -0.23 9.81 -17.40
C ARG A 133 -1.14 10.35 -18.51
N GLY A 134 -2.17 11.12 -18.17
CA GLY A 134 -3.13 11.68 -19.12
C GLY A 134 -4.09 10.64 -19.72
N TRP A 135 -4.38 9.56 -19.01
CA TRP A 135 -5.25 8.48 -19.50
C TRP A 135 -6.74 8.67 -19.17
N GLY A 136 -7.06 9.69 -18.38
CA GLY A 136 -8.42 10.03 -17.94
C GLY A 136 -8.91 11.33 -18.52
#